data_AF-A0AAJ0BB57-F1
#
_entry.id   AF-A0AAJ0BB57-F1
#
_cell.length_a   1.000
_cell.length_b   1.000
_cell.length_c   1.000
_cell.angle_alpha   90.00
_cell.angle_beta   90.00
_cell.angle_gamma   90.00
#
_symmetry.space_group_name_H-M   'P 1'
#
loop_
_entity.id
_entity.type
_entity.pdbx_description
1 polymer ?
#
loop_
_entity_poly.entity_id
_entity_poly.type
_entity_poly.pdbx_seq_one_letter_code
_entity_poly.pdbx_strand_id
1 'polypeptide(L)'
;MGDTRGIHREYIAPHLHEREDTFADIDPRALRDELRRIVENPSDHGSSRTCYAHAAAVPVYMALRRIYKRDGGYPTLEGIRKALIKELPEREEGWSVLDALSVATRLYRPLQFQELLSEDAVKKAVLDGRPVLAQIRLTEDGWDAFEGHWTCSMDEHGLRHPVLTLDKMREFNTGPVRSNGHGVVLVEVREDSLVFLNSWGKDWGTDGTFAIENWDVLRAMDGPNRFRLRFLDVFWLEKDLRPRERRAFQEAAGNCMQRKLEPPLSPYQRLGPLTVERRYDTPTASSIAKGTQKFLPGWKDIMHAKDATHK
;
A
#
# COMPACT_ATOMS: atom_id res chain seq x y z
N MET A 1 47.11 -36.11 8.39
CA MET A 1 46.18 -35.65 9.43
C MET A 1 45.96 -34.16 9.20
N GLY A 2 44.82 -33.62 8.80
CA GLY A 2 43.51 -34.19 8.48
C GLY A 2 42.84 -33.31 7.42
N ASP A 3 42.12 -33.98 6.52
CA ASP A 3 41.15 -33.45 5.56
C ASP A 3 39.88 -33.06 6.32
N THR A 4 39.37 -31.84 6.09
CA THR A 4 37.93 -31.56 6.20
C THR A 4 37.51 -30.54 5.15
N ARG A 5 37.08 -31.08 4.02
CA ARG A 5 36.12 -30.52 3.06
C ARG A 5 35.11 -29.57 3.72
N GLY A 6 35.22 -28.28 3.39
CA GLY A 6 34.15 -27.30 3.62
C GLY A 6 33.00 -27.59 2.68
N ILE A 7 31.91 -28.10 3.24
CA ILE A 7 30.69 -28.47 2.54
C ILE A 7 30.05 -27.18 2.00
N HIS A 8 30.09 -27.00 0.68
CA HIS A 8 29.17 -26.14 -0.05
C HIS A 8 27.75 -26.60 0.28
N ARG A 9 27.04 -25.85 1.13
CA ARG A 9 25.58 -25.93 1.19
C ARG A 9 25.04 -25.09 0.04
N GLU A 10 24.94 -25.72 -1.12
CA GLU A 10 23.95 -25.32 -2.12
C GLU A 10 22.59 -25.27 -1.42
N TYR A 11 22.01 -24.07 -1.37
CA TYR A 11 20.64 -23.89 -0.92
C TYR A 11 19.73 -24.40 -2.05
N ILE A 12 19.52 -25.72 -2.07
CA ILE A 12 18.54 -26.35 -2.96
C ILE A 12 17.17 -25.93 -2.45
N ALA A 13 16.54 -25.00 -3.17
CA ALA A 13 15.16 -24.61 -2.97
C ALA A 13 14.25 -25.87 -3.07
N PRO A 14 13.42 -26.16 -2.06
CA PRO A 14 12.46 -27.24 -2.21
C PRO A 14 11.33 -26.77 -3.14
N HIS A 15 11.33 -27.32 -4.34
CA HIS A 15 10.18 -27.34 -5.24
C HIS A 15 9.00 -28.09 -4.61
N LEU A 16 8.08 -27.33 -4.02
CA LEU A 16 6.63 -27.55 -4.07
C LEU A 16 6.06 -26.17 -4.35
N HIS A 17 5.19 -26.03 -5.36
CA HIS A 17 4.48 -24.77 -5.60
C HIS A 17 3.57 -24.45 -4.41
N GLU A 18 4.14 -23.90 -3.34
CA GLU A 18 3.38 -23.20 -2.31
C GLU A 18 2.77 -21.99 -3.01
N ARG A 19 1.46 -22.03 -3.26
CA ARG A 19 0.75 -20.89 -3.83
C ARG A 19 0.72 -19.81 -2.75
N GLU A 20 1.61 -18.85 -2.88
CA GLU A 20 1.40 -17.53 -2.31
C GLU A 20 0.08 -16.98 -2.86
N ASP A 21 -0.56 -16.15 -2.03
CA ASP A 21 -1.74 -15.33 -2.29
C ASP A 21 -1.64 -14.56 -3.62
N THR A 22 -1.80 -15.30 -4.72
CA THR A 22 -1.75 -14.85 -6.10
C THR A 22 -3.17 -14.86 -6.63
N PHE A 23 -3.46 -13.86 -7.46
CA PHE A 23 -4.76 -13.48 -8.02
C PHE A 23 -5.63 -14.55 -8.69
N ALA A 24 -5.23 -15.82 -8.69
CA ALA A 24 -5.81 -16.83 -9.55
C ALA A 24 -7.36 -16.90 -9.47
N ASP A 25 -7.96 -16.57 -8.32
CA ASP A 25 -9.29 -17.10 -7.99
C ASP A 25 -10.33 -16.09 -7.46
N ILE A 26 -9.99 -14.80 -7.32
CA ILE A 26 -10.95 -13.70 -7.06
C ILE A 26 -10.93 -12.75 -8.25
N ASP A 27 -12.09 -12.24 -8.68
CA ASP A 27 -12.19 -11.29 -9.79
C ASP A 27 -11.19 -10.14 -9.58
N PRO A 28 -10.08 -10.10 -10.34
CA PRO A 28 -9.05 -9.09 -10.15
C PRO A 28 -9.60 -7.68 -10.42
N ARG A 29 -10.73 -7.56 -11.12
CA ARG A 29 -11.44 -6.27 -11.26
C ARG A 29 -12.08 -5.84 -9.96
N ALA A 30 -12.81 -6.71 -9.28
CA ALA A 30 -13.46 -6.37 -8.01
C ALA A 30 -12.46 -5.93 -6.93
N LEU A 31 -11.30 -6.59 -6.83
CA LEU A 31 -10.23 -6.18 -5.91
C LEU A 31 -9.58 -4.86 -6.33
N ARG A 32 -9.34 -4.64 -7.62
CA ARG A 32 -8.82 -3.35 -8.13
C ARG A 32 -9.82 -2.21 -7.91
N ASP A 33 -11.11 -2.44 -8.11
CA ASP A 33 -12.16 -1.46 -7.87
C ASP A 33 -12.29 -1.14 -6.37
N GLU A 34 -12.07 -2.12 -5.50
CA GLU A 34 -11.99 -1.90 -4.05
C GLU A 34 -10.78 -1.05 -3.68
N LEU A 35 -9.59 -1.37 -4.19
CA LEU A 35 -8.39 -0.57 -3.96
C LEU A 35 -8.55 0.85 -4.49
N ARG A 36 -9.16 1.02 -5.68
CA ARG A 36 -9.48 2.33 -6.24
C ARG A 36 -10.37 3.14 -5.29
N ARG A 37 -11.44 2.53 -4.74
CA ARG A 37 -12.32 3.20 -3.77
C ARG A 37 -11.59 3.63 -2.50
N ILE A 38 -10.59 2.86 -2.05
CA ILE A 38 -9.73 3.22 -0.91
C ILE A 38 -8.84 4.42 -1.28
N VAL A 39 -8.26 4.43 -2.49
CA VAL A 39 -7.40 5.53 -2.97
C VAL A 39 -8.20 6.82 -3.19
N GLU A 40 -9.42 6.74 -3.71
CA GLU A 40 -10.31 7.90 -3.93
C GLU A 40 -10.84 8.53 -2.63
N ASN A 41 -10.78 7.78 -1.52
CA ASN A 41 -11.23 8.15 -0.19
C ASN A 41 -10.13 7.91 0.84
N PRO A 42 -8.98 8.61 0.73
CA PRO A 42 -7.86 8.45 1.65
C PRO A 42 -8.31 8.82 3.07
N SER A 43 -7.82 8.08 4.04
CA SER A 43 -8.07 8.42 5.45
C SER A 43 -7.26 9.65 5.86
N ASP A 44 -7.73 10.31 6.92
CA ASP A 44 -7.01 11.39 7.58
C ASP A 44 -6.81 11.01 9.05
N HIS A 45 -5.56 10.88 9.49
CA HIS A 45 -5.24 10.67 10.91
C HIS A 45 -5.09 11.99 11.68
N GLY A 46 -5.22 13.13 11.00
CA GLY A 46 -5.14 14.46 11.58
C GLY A 46 -3.77 14.73 12.22
N SER A 47 -3.80 15.20 13.46
CA SER A 47 -2.60 15.42 14.29
C SER A 47 -2.24 14.21 15.16
N SER A 48 -2.88 13.05 14.96
CA SER A 48 -2.63 11.86 15.78
C SER A 48 -1.39 11.10 15.29
N ARG A 49 -0.62 10.50 16.19
CA ARG A 49 0.55 9.69 15.82
C ARG A 49 0.18 8.26 15.41
N THR A 50 -0.88 8.11 14.63
CA THR A 50 -1.48 6.80 14.26
C THR A 50 -1.29 6.39 12.81
N CYS A 51 -0.37 7.03 12.08
CA CYS A 51 -0.08 6.70 10.67
C CYS A 51 0.22 5.21 10.44
N TYR A 52 0.86 4.52 11.40
CA TYR A 52 1.10 3.07 11.33
C TYR A 52 -0.19 2.25 11.16
N ALA A 53 -1.26 2.61 11.88
CA ALA A 53 -2.53 1.89 11.85
C ALA A 53 -3.28 2.17 10.54
N HIS A 54 -3.26 3.42 10.09
CA HIS A 54 -3.88 3.82 8.83
C HIS A 54 -3.21 3.16 7.63
N ALA A 55 -1.87 3.15 7.61
CA ALA A 55 -1.09 2.53 6.55
C ALA A 55 -1.20 1.00 6.58
N ALA A 56 -1.06 0.35 7.75
CA ALA A 56 -1.15 -1.11 7.87
C ALA A 56 -2.54 -1.67 7.57
N ALA A 57 -3.61 -0.90 7.82
CA ALA A 57 -4.97 -1.38 7.62
C ALA A 57 -5.29 -1.71 6.15
N VAL A 58 -4.73 -0.97 5.18
CA VAL A 58 -4.99 -1.18 3.75
C VAL A 58 -4.48 -2.54 3.24
N PRO A 59 -3.19 -2.90 3.37
CA PRO A 59 -2.67 -4.19 2.94
C PRO A 59 -3.27 -5.35 3.75
N VAL A 60 -3.54 -5.17 5.04
CA VAL A 60 -4.26 -6.17 5.86
C VAL A 60 -5.66 -6.41 5.32
N TYR A 61 -6.42 -5.35 5.06
CA TYR A 61 -7.77 -5.43 4.48
C TYR A 61 -7.74 -6.13 3.13
N MET A 62 -6.84 -5.72 2.23
CA MET A 62 -6.73 -6.29 0.90
C MET A 62 -6.30 -7.76 0.94
N ALA A 63 -5.37 -8.15 1.81
CA ALA A 63 -4.98 -9.54 2.00
C ALA A 63 -6.13 -10.43 2.50
N LEU A 64 -6.90 -9.94 3.46
CA LEU A 64 -8.08 -10.68 3.94
C LEU A 64 -9.14 -10.81 2.87
N ARG A 65 -9.36 -9.76 2.06
CA ARG A 65 -10.31 -9.76 0.95
C ARG A 65 -9.93 -10.75 -0.15
N ARG A 66 -8.65 -11.11 -0.25
CA ARG A 66 -8.17 -12.16 -1.16
C ARG A 66 -8.46 -13.59 -0.70
N ILE A 67 -8.94 -13.80 0.52
CA ILE A 67 -9.38 -15.11 0.99
C ILE A 67 -10.80 -15.35 0.50
N TYR A 68 -11.01 -16.29 -0.43
CA TYR A 68 -12.34 -16.59 -0.96
C TYR A 68 -13.26 -17.24 0.09
N LYS A 69 -14.49 -16.73 0.24
CA LYS A 69 -15.49 -17.18 1.23
C LYS A 69 -14.91 -17.29 2.65
N ARG A 70 -14.22 -16.24 3.09
CA ARG A 70 -13.56 -16.17 4.39
C ARG A 70 -14.53 -16.51 5.54
N ASP A 71 -14.10 -17.42 6.41
CA ASP A 71 -14.88 -17.85 7.57
C ASP A 71 -14.93 -16.76 8.66
N GLY A 72 -16.12 -16.44 9.16
CA GLY A 72 -16.36 -15.29 10.04
C GLY A 72 -16.48 -13.94 9.31
N GLY A 73 -16.48 -13.93 7.97
CA GLY A 73 -16.61 -12.71 7.16
C GLY A 73 -15.33 -11.89 7.06
N TYR A 74 -15.47 -10.69 6.49
CA TYR A 74 -14.36 -9.75 6.30
C TYR A 74 -14.53 -8.56 7.24
N PRO A 75 -13.49 -8.18 8.03
CA PRO A 75 -13.54 -6.94 8.77
C PRO A 75 -13.58 -5.75 7.81
N THR A 76 -14.17 -4.65 8.24
CA THR A 76 -14.10 -3.39 7.49
C THR A 76 -12.72 -2.76 7.63
N LEU A 77 -12.31 -1.94 6.66
CA LEU A 77 -11.05 -1.20 6.72
C LEU A 77 -10.96 -0.34 8.00
N GLU A 78 -12.05 0.33 8.35
CA GLU A 78 -12.15 1.12 9.59
C GLU A 78 -12.11 0.25 10.85
N GLY A 79 -12.70 -0.94 10.81
CA GLY A 79 -12.63 -1.91 11.90
C GLY A 79 -11.19 -2.38 12.16
N ILE A 80 -10.40 -2.58 11.10
CA ILE A 80 -8.97 -2.92 11.22
C ILE A 80 -8.19 -1.76 11.87
N ARG A 81 -8.38 -0.52 11.39
CA ARG A 81 -7.71 0.65 11.97
C ARG A 81 -7.99 0.78 13.47
N LYS A 82 -9.27 0.72 13.85
CA LYS A 82 -9.70 0.81 15.25
C LYS A 82 -9.12 -0.31 16.10
N ALA A 83 -9.05 -1.54 15.58
CA ALA A 83 -8.45 -2.65 16.30
C ALA A 83 -6.94 -2.46 16.50
N LEU A 84 -6.22 -1.98 15.49
CA LEU A 84 -4.79 -1.67 15.61
C LEU A 84 -4.52 -0.55 16.61
N ILE A 85 -5.30 0.54 16.57
CA ILE A 85 -5.18 1.66 17.53
C ILE A 85 -5.54 1.20 18.96
N LYS A 86 -6.49 0.27 19.11
CA LYS A 86 -6.84 -0.28 20.42
C LYS A 86 -5.69 -1.08 21.04
N GLU A 87 -5.03 -1.93 20.24
CA GLU A 87 -3.90 -2.76 20.70
C GLU A 87 -2.60 -1.97 20.85
N LEU A 88 -2.41 -0.96 19.99
CA LEU A 88 -1.27 -0.06 19.99
C LEU A 88 -1.83 1.36 20.16
N PRO A 89 -2.13 1.82 21.38
CA PRO A 89 -2.65 3.17 21.61
C PRO A 89 -1.61 4.23 21.25
N GLU A 90 -2.09 5.43 20.91
CA GLU A 90 -1.21 6.55 20.56
C GLU A 90 -0.19 6.84 21.66
N ARG A 91 1.07 7.05 21.26
CA ARG A 91 2.18 7.48 22.12
C ARG A 91 3.08 8.45 21.38
N GLU A 92 3.94 9.13 22.13
CA GLU A 92 4.81 10.18 21.59
C GLU A 92 5.69 9.67 20.44
N GLU A 93 6.38 8.55 20.56
CA GLU A 93 7.25 8.08 19.48
C GLU A 93 6.47 7.46 18.30
N GLY A 94 5.15 7.33 18.42
CA GLY A 94 4.33 6.49 17.55
C GLY A 94 4.70 5.01 17.66
N TRP A 95 4.11 4.19 16.80
CA TRP A 95 4.45 2.77 16.68
C TRP A 95 5.10 2.48 15.35
N SER A 96 5.94 1.43 15.31
CA SER A 96 6.48 0.99 14.03
C SER A 96 5.39 0.26 13.24
N VAL A 97 5.49 0.33 11.91
CA VAL A 97 4.61 -0.48 11.04
C VAL A 97 4.82 -1.99 11.24
N LEU A 98 6.00 -2.41 11.71
CA LEU A 98 6.26 -3.82 12.04
C LEU A 98 5.47 -4.27 13.27
N ASP A 99 5.35 -3.42 14.29
CA ASP A 99 4.50 -3.69 15.46
C ASP A 99 3.04 -3.81 15.02
N ALA A 100 2.60 -2.89 14.15
CA ALA A 100 1.25 -2.90 13.59
C ALA A 100 0.94 -4.20 12.82
N LEU A 101 1.86 -4.65 11.95
CA LEU A 101 1.70 -5.91 11.23
C LEU A 101 1.78 -7.12 12.16
N SER A 102 2.65 -7.11 13.17
CA SER A 102 2.75 -8.18 14.16
C SER A 102 1.47 -8.33 14.98
N VAL A 103 0.82 -7.21 15.33
CA VAL A 103 -0.52 -7.23 15.93
C VAL A 103 -1.56 -7.72 14.93
N ALA A 104 -1.52 -7.24 13.69
CA ALA A 104 -2.48 -7.63 12.65
C ALA A 104 -2.45 -9.14 12.39
N THR A 105 -1.29 -9.79 12.33
CA THR A 105 -1.19 -11.25 12.11
C THR A 105 -1.74 -12.05 13.29
N ARG A 106 -1.65 -11.52 14.52
CA ARG A 106 -2.28 -12.10 15.71
C ARG A 106 -3.80 -11.94 15.71
N LEU A 107 -4.29 -10.76 15.34
CA LEU A 107 -5.73 -10.46 15.31
C LEU A 107 -6.45 -11.14 14.13
N TYR A 108 -5.78 -11.21 12.98
CA TYR A 108 -6.38 -11.61 11.72
C TYR A 108 -5.59 -12.76 11.10
N ARG A 109 -6.03 -13.97 11.42
CA ARG A 109 -5.58 -15.18 10.74
C ARG A 109 -6.04 -15.18 9.28
N PRO A 110 -5.25 -15.70 8.32
CA PRO A 110 -3.94 -16.34 8.44
C PRO A 110 -2.83 -15.45 7.89
N LEU A 111 -2.87 -14.16 8.22
CA LEU A 111 -1.94 -13.21 7.64
C LEU A 111 -0.50 -13.49 8.07
N GLN A 112 0.41 -13.29 7.13
CA GLN A 112 1.84 -13.22 7.28
C GLN A 112 2.34 -11.93 6.61
N PHE A 113 3.58 -11.55 6.90
CA PHE A 113 4.22 -10.45 6.21
C PHE A 113 5.71 -10.71 6.01
N GLN A 114 6.29 -10.08 5.00
CA GLN A 114 7.73 -10.14 4.73
C GLN A 114 8.26 -8.80 4.21
N GLU A 115 9.53 -8.53 4.46
CA GLU A 115 10.22 -7.38 3.87
C GLU A 115 10.64 -7.69 2.43
N LEU A 116 10.30 -6.80 1.50
CA LEU A 116 10.68 -6.92 0.10
C LEU A 116 12.00 -6.17 -0.14
N LEU A 117 13.01 -6.89 -0.63
CA LEU A 117 14.39 -6.40 -0.71
C LEU A 117 14.81 -5.95 -2.13
N SER A 118 13.94 -6.08 -3.13
CA SER A 118 14.19 -5.64 -4.50
C SER A 118 13.01 -4.88 -5.09
N GLU A 119 13.30 -3.93 -5.96
CA GLU A 119 12.29 -3.16 -6.69
C GLU A 119 11.37 -4.06 -7.52
N ASP A 120 11.93 -5.08 -8.18
CA ASP A 120 11.15 -6.06 -8.96
C ASP A 120 10.14 -6.82 -8.09
N ALA A 121 10.51 -7.22 -6.88
CA ALA A 121 9.60 -7.90 -5.96
C ALA A 121 8.47 -6.98 -5.50
N VAL A 122 8.80 -5.71 -5.21
CA VAL A 122 7.83 -4.67 -4.85
C VAL A 122 6.85 -4.42 -6.00
N LYS A 123 7.36 -4.20 -7.21
CA LYS A 123 6.53 -3.98 -8.40
C LYS A 123 5.64 -5.18 -8.69
N LYS A 124 6.21 -6.39 -8.60
CA LYS A 124 5.45 -7.62 -8.79
C LYS A 124 4.30 -7.75 -7.78
N ALA A 125 4.53 -7.47 -6.50
CA ALA A 125 3.48 -7.55 -5.49
C ALA A 125 2.30 -6.62 -5.81
N VAL A 126 2.58 -5.36 -6.20
CA VAL A 126 1.55 -4.39 -6.57
C VAL A 126 0.81 -4.80 -7.85
N LEU A 127 1.53 -5.29 -8.87
CA LEU A 127 0.93 -5.82 -10.09
C LEU A 127 0.07 -7.07 -9.83
N ASP A 128 0.43 -7.86 -8.82
CA ASP A 128 -0.36 -8.95 -8.25
C ASP A 128 -1.48 -8.45 -7.30
N GLY A 129 -1.77 -7.13 -7.27
CA GLY A 129 -2.87 -6.54 -6.52
C GLY A 129 -2.70 -6.58 -5.00
N ARG A 130 -1.45 -6.73 -4.56
CA ARG A 130 -1.06 -6.64 -3.17
C ARG A 130 -0.49 -5.22 -2.97
N PRO A 131 -1.28 -4.26 -2.46
CA PRO A 131 -0.70 -2.99 -2.07
C PRO A 131 0.35 -3.25 -0.99
N VAL A 132 1.48 -2.56 -1.08
CA VAL A 132 2.65 -2.83 -0.25
C VAL A 132 2.76 -1.75 0.82
N LEU A 133 2.86 -2.14 2.08
CA LEU A 133 3.11 -1.19 3.17
C LEU A 133 4.53 -0.66 3.03
N ALA A 134 4.70 0.65 3.08
CA ALA A 134 6.01 1.28 3.08
C ALA A 134 6.22 2.11 4.34
N GLN A 135 7.46 2.07 4.84
CA GLN A 135 7.91 2.93 5.93
C GLN A 135 9.01 3.84 5.41
N ILE A 136 8.77 5.15 5.56
CA ILE A 136 9.70 6.20 5.18
C ILE A 136 10.37 6.76 6.43
N ARG A 137 11.68 6.93 6.40
CA ARG A 137 12.48 7.60 7.43
C ARG A 137 13.45 8.55 6.72
N LEU A 138 13.28 9.85 6.93
CA LEU A 138 14.15 10.87 6.35
C LEU A 138 14.92 11.61 7.45
N THR A 139 15.92 12.38 7.03
CA THR A 139 16.50 13.47 7.82
C THR A 139 15.47 14.58 8.01
N GLU A 140 15.77 15.54 8.87
CA GLU A 140 14.95 16.75 8.99
C GLU A 140 14.86 17.52 7.67
N ASP A 141 16.00 17.82 7.05
CA ASP A 141 16.04 18.48 5.74
C ASP A 141 15.40 17.63 4.64
N GLY A 142 15.47 16.30 4.74
CA GLY A 142 14.79 15.39 3.83
C GLY A 142 13.28 15.46 3.95
N TRP A 143 12.73 15.60 5.15
CA TRP A 143 11.30 15.84 5.34
C TRP A 143 10.89 17.22 4.81
N ASP A 144 11.71 18.26 5.04
CA ASP A 144 11.44 19.61 4.52
C ASP A 144 11.44 19.63 2.97
N ALA A 145 12.39 18.95 2.33
CA ALA A 145 12.42 18.79 0.87
C ALA A 145 11.23 17.96 0.35
N PHE A 146 10.91 16.86 1.05
CA PHE A 146 9.79 15.99 0.73
C PHE A 146 8.44 16.70 0.89
N GLU A 147 8.25 17.64 1.82
CA GLU A 147 7.00 18.39 1.86
C GLU A 147 7.00 19.59 0.92
N GLY A 148 8.16 20.24 0.80
CA GLY A 148 8.36 21.42 -0.03
C GLY A 148 7.95 21.19 -1.48
N HIS A 149 8.21 20.00 -2.04
CA HIS A 149 7.82 19.76 -3.43
C HIS A 149 6.30 19.69 -3.66
N TRP A 150 5.47 19.39 -2.66
CA TRP A 150 4.01 19.24 -2.82
C TRP A 150 3.28 20.52 -2.41
N THR A 151 3.95 21.35 -1.63
CA THR A 151 3.45 22.62 -1.09
C THR A 151 3.95 23.83 -1.89
N CYS A 152 5.17 23.78 -2.42
CA CYS A 152 5.85 24.91 -3.04
C CYS A 152 6.17 24.72 -4.54
N SER A 153 6.04 23.51 -5.10
CA SER A 153 6.37 23.29 -6.52
C SER A 153 5.15 23.46 -7.43
N MET A 154 4.87 24.72 -7.77
CA MET A 154 4.27 25.00 -9.07
C MET A 154 5.42 25.21 -10.05
N ASP A 155 5.35 24.60 -11.22
CA ASP A 155 6.26 24.91 -12.31
C ASP A 155 5.99 26.32 -12.86
N GLU A 156 6.81 26.75 -13.81
CA GLU A 156 6.69 28.06 -14.48
C GLU A 156 5.35 28.26 -15.21
N HIS A 157 4.57 27.20 -15.39
CA HIS A 157 3.24 27.19 -15.99
C HIS A 157 2.11 27.04 -14.97
N GLY A 158 2.43 27.00 -13.67
CA GLY A 158 1.45 26.84 -12.60
C GLY A 158 0.98 25.39 -12.40
N LEU A 159 1.62 24.41 -13.03
CA LEU A 159 1.30 23.00 -12.87
C LEU A 159 2.14 22.41 -11.73
N ARG A 160 1.50 21.61 -10.88
CA ARG A 160 2.23 20.86 -9.85
C ARG A 160 3.07 19.78 -10.53
N HIS A 161 4.34 19.66 -10.14
CA HIS A 161 5.10 18.47 -10.51
C HIS A 161 4.47 17.25 -9.82
N PRO A 162 3.99 16.25 -10.57
CA PRO A 162 3.25 15.14 -9.97
C PRO A 162 4.16 14.07 -9.36
N VAL A 163 5.46 14.10 -9.68
CA VAL A 163 6.44 13.05 -9.34
C VAL A 163 7.70 13.67 -8.73
N LEU A 164 8.10 13.17 -7.55
CA LEU A 164 9.39 13.48 -6.93
C LEU A 164 10.51 12.69 -7.58
N THR A 165 11.54 13.40 -8.02
CA THR A 165 12.70 12.81 -8.68
C THR A 165 13.86 12.61 -7.71
N LEU A 166 14.76 11.70 -8.08
CA LEU A 166 15.97 11.43 -7.31
C LEU A 166 16.84 12.69 -7.19
N ASP A 167 16.95 13.47 -8.27
CA ASP A 167 17.75 14.69 -8.30
C ASP A 167 17.29 15.73 -7.28
N LYS A 168 15.97 15.83 -7.03
CA LYS A 168 15.42 16.74 -6.00
C LYS A 168 15.71 16.28 -4.58
N MET A 169 15.90 14.99 -4.34
CA MET A 169 16.15 14.43 -3.00
C MET A 169 17.63 14.15 -2.72
N ARG A 170 18.48 14.10 -3.75
CA ARG A 170 19.86 13.59 -3.68
C ARG A 170 20.67 14.21 -2.55
N GLU A 171 20.61 15.53 -2.39
CA GLU A 171 21.37 16.27 -1.38
C GLU A 171 20.85 15.99 0.05
N PHE A 172 19.55 15.74 0.18
CA PHE A 172 18.88 15.48 1.46
C PHE A 172 18.91 14.00 1.88
N ASN A 173 19.41 13.13 1.00
CA ASN A 173 19.54 11.69 1.23
C ASN A 173 20.82 11.29 1.98
N THR A 174 21.62 12.27 2.42
CA THR A 174 22.83 12.07 3.24
C THR A 174 22.55 12.35 4.73
N GLY A 175 23.36 11.82 5.64
CA GLY A 175 23.27 12.12 7.08
C GLY A 175 22.32 11.24 7.93
N PRO A 176 22.24 11.50 9.25
CA PRO A 176 21.51 10.66 10.20
C PRO A 176 20.00 10.85 10.12
N VAL A 177 19.26 9.78 9.81
CA VAL A 177 17.78 9.82 9.83
C VAL A 177 17.24 10.05 11.24
N ARG A 178 16.06 10.68 11.32
CA ARG A 178 15.34 10.83 12.60
C ARG A 178 14.85 9.48 13.13
N SER A 179 14.59 9.41 14.44
CA SER A 179 14.01 8.23 15.08
C SER A 179 12.62 7.92 14.54
N ASN A 180 11.85 8.94 14.16
CA ASN A 180 10.44 8.81 13.80
C ASN A 180 10.31 8.66 12.28
N GLY A 181 9.60 7.61 11.85
CA GLY A 181 9.25 7.36 10.45
C GLY A 181 7.76 7.60 10.19
N HIS A 182 7.37 7.48 8.93
CA HIS A 182 5.99 7.62 8.47
C HIS A 182 5.54 6.38 7.70
N GLY A 183 4.31 5.92 7.93
CA GLY A 183 3.71 4.79 7.23
C GLY A 183 2.87 5.28 6.05
N VAL A 184 3.12 4.70 4.87
CA VAL A 184 2.36 4.96 3.63
C VAL A 184 2.15 3.66 2.88
N VAL A 185 1.34 3.64 1.83
CA VAL A 185 1.02 2.40 1.10
C VAL A 185 1.29 2.56 -0.38
N LEU A 186 2.17 1.74 -0.97
CA LEU A 186 2.35 1.68 -2.41
C LEU A 186 1.16 0.97 -3.05
N VAL A 187 0.43 1.67 -3.91
CA VAL A 187 -0.86 1.21 -4.47
C VAL A 187 -0.85 1.07 -5.98
N GLU A 188 0.07 1.74 -6.68
CA GLU A 188 0.16 1.70 -8.14
C GLU A 188 1.63 1.80 -8.58
N VAL A 189 1.96 1.07 -9.65
CA VAL A 189 3.23 1.15 -10.36
C VAL A 189 2.92 1.63 -11.77
N ARG A 190 3.53 2.75 -12.15
CA ARG A 190 3.48 3.31 -13.51
C ARG A 190 4.80 3.05 -14.22
N GLU A 191 4.86 3.40 -15.50
CA GLU A 191 6.06 3.24 -16.32
C GLU A 191 7.28 3.97 -15.73
N ASP A 192 7.05 5.15 -15.15
CA ASP A 192 8.07 6.10 -14.70
C ASP A 192 7.96 6.48 -13.21
N SER A 193 7.06 5.84 -12.47
CA SER A 193 6.78 6.25 -11.09
C SER A 193 6.11 5.19 -10.21
N LEU A 194 6.31 5.33 -8.91
CA LEU A 194 5.69 4.57 -7.82
C LEU A 194 4.72 5.48 -7.07
N VAL A 195 3.44 5.08 -6.96
CA VAL A 195 2.39 5.92 -6.37
C VAL A 195 1.97 5.40 -5.01
N PHE A 196 2.05 6.27 -4.02
CA PHE A 196 1.79 5.99 -2.62
C PHE A 196 0.52 6.69 -2.14
N LEU A 197 -0.34 5.92 -1.49
CA LEU A 197 -1.46 6.41 -0.69
C LEU A 197 -0.94 6.89 0.67
N ASN A 198 -1.23 8.15 0.99
CA ASN A 198 -0.93 8.74 2.28
C ASN A 198 -2.19 8.75 3.18
N SER A 199 -2.02 9.18 4.42
CA SER A 199 -3.07 9.23 5.44
C SER A 199 -3.27 10.62 6.04
N TRP A 200 -2.96 11.67 5.27
CA TRP A 200 -3.15 13.09 5.61
C TRP A 200 -4.39 13.70 4.93
N GLY A 201 -5.37 12.86 4.61
CA GLY A 201 -6.59 13.28 3.95
C GLY A 201 -6.44 13.55 2.46
N LYS A 202 -7.58 13.84 1.83
CA LYS A 202 -7.71 13.97 0.36
C LYS A 202 -7.08 15.26 -0.18
N ASP A 203 -7.07 16.31 0.63
CA ASP A 203 -6.60 17.62 0.18
C ASP A 203 -5.06 17.73 0.14
N TRP A 204 -4.35 16.71 0.63
CA TRP A 204 -2.88 16.66 0.62
C TRP A 204 -2.35 16.02 -0.67
N GLY A 205 -1.24 16.55 -1.20
CA GLY A 205 -0.56 16.02 -2.37
C GLY A 205 -1.41 16.03 -3.64
N THR A 206 -1.58 14.86 -4.26
CA THR A 206 -2.49 14.63 -5.41
C THR A 206 -3.64 13.75 -4.93
N ASP A 207 -4.71 14.36 -4.43
CA ASP A 207 -5.90 13.67 -3.91
C ASP A 207 -5.59 12.65 -2.79
N GLY A 208 -4.67 12.98 -1.89
CA GLY A 208 -4.18 12.13 -0.79
C GLY A 208 -3.11 11.11 -1.20
N THR A 209 -2.61 11.20 -2.43
CA THR A 209 -1.50 10.38 -2.93
C THR A 209 -0.27 11.22 -3.26
N PHE A 210 0.87 10.57 -3.42
CA PHE A 210 2.07 11.15 -4.02
C PHE A 210 2.79 10.11 -4.88
N ALA A 211 3.58 10.58 -5.85
CA ALA A 211 4.39 9.71 -6.67
C ALA A 211 5.88 10.06 -6.53
N ILE A 212 6.72 9.03 -6.61
CA ILE A 212 8.18 9.16 -6.70
C ILE A 212 8.65 8.43 -7.96
N GLU A 213 9.72 8.92 -8.57
CA GLU A 213 10.28 8.38 -9.83
C GLU A 213 10.64 6.90 -9.71
N ASN A 214 11.34 6.53 -8.65
CA ASN A 214 11.73 5.15 -8.37
C ASN A 214 12.03 4.99 -6.87
N TRP A 215 12.35 3.77 -6.45
CA TRP A 215 12.61 3.49 -5.05
C TRP A 215 13.89 4.14 -4.48
N ASP A 216 14.85 4.56 -5.34
CA ASP A 216 16.11 5.18 -4.92
C ASP A 216 15.90 6.63 -4.46
N VAL A 217 14.80 7.27 -4.89
CA VAL A 217 14.40 8.63 -4.49
C VAL A 217 14.41 8.82 -2.98
N LEU A 218 13.96 7.81 -2.22
CA LEU A 218 13.88 7.85 -0.76
C LEU A 218 14.81 6.81 -0.10
N ARG A 219 15.76 6.22 -0.82
CA ARG A 219 16.69 5.22 -0.28
C ARG A 219 17.96 5.90 0.26
N ALA A 220 18.54 5.34 1.31
CA ALA A 220 19.85 5.78 1.81
C ALA A 220 20.95 5.24 0.91
N MET A 221 21.93 6.08 0.58
CA MET A 221 23.14 5.66 -0.13
C MET A 221 24.25 5.22 0.85
N ASP A 222 24.23 5.66 2.11
CA ASP A 222 25.35 5.48 3.03
C ASP A 222 24.94 5.06 4.45
N GLY A 223 25.59 4.02 5.00
CA GLY A 223 25.64 3.72 6.43
C GLY A 223 25.11 2.34 6.86
N PRO A 224 25.75 1.67 7.85
CA PRO A 224 25.56 0.23 8.10
C PRO A 224 24.27 -0.17 8.82
N ASN A 225 23.33 0.74 9.13
CA ASN A 225 22.18 0.32 9.98
C ASN A 225 20.90 1.18 9.98
N ARG A 226 20.57 1.93 8.92
CA ARG A 226 19.32 2.71 8.91
C ARG A 226 18.68 2.70 7.51
N PHE A 227 17.63 1.91 7.33
CA PHE A 227 16.80 1.99 6.12
C PHE A 227 16.08 3.35 6.10
N ARG A 228 16.06 4.01 4.93
CA ARG A 228 15.22 5.21 4.68
C ARG A 228 13.87 4.84 4.07
N LEU A 229 13.85 3.79 3.27
CA LEU A 229 12.63 3.23 2.70
C LEU A 229 12.65 1.73 2.92
N ARG A 230 11.53 1.20 3.41
CA ARG A 230 11.28 -0.23 3.60
C ARG A 230 9.94 -0.57 3.01
N PHE A 231 9.84 -1.75 2.41
CA PHE A 231 8.61 -2.30 1.83
C PHE A 231 8.24 -3.60 2.52
N LEU A 232 6.97 -3.75 2.89
CA LEU A 232 6.43 -4.89 3.60
C LEU A 232 5.20 -5.41 2.85
N ASP A 233 5.29 -6.63 2.35
CA ASP A 233 4.16 -7.33 1.74
C ASP A 233 3.36 -8.06 2.81
N VAL A 234 2.03 -8.11 2.64
CA VAL A 234 1.09 -8.79 3.53
C VAL A 234 0.30 -9.81 2.71
N PHE A 235 0.43 -11.07 3.10
CA PHE A 235 -0.08 -12.21 2.34
C PHE A 235 -0.56 -13.32 3.28
N TRP A 236 -1.04 -14.43 2.72
CA TRP A 236 -1.34 -15.66 3.44
C TRP A 236 -0.91 -16.86 2.59
N LEU A 237 -0.74 -18.03 3.22
CA LEU A 237 -0.42 -19.27 2.53
C LEU A 237 -1.63 -20.20 2.55
N GLU A 238 -1.85 -20.95 1.46
CA GLU A 238 -2.98 -21.89 1.36
C GLU A 238 -3.00 -22.91 2.51
N LYS A 239 -1.81 -23.34 2.97
CA LYS A 239 -1.66 -24.26 4.10
C LYS A 239 -2.17 -23.70 5.43
N ASP A 240 -2.32 -22.39 5.52
CA ASP A 240 -2.81 -21.71 6.71
C ASP A 240 -4.31 -21.37 6.63
N LEU A 241 -4.97 -21.62 5.50
CA LEU A 241 -6.43 -21.49 5.35
C LEU A 241 -7.20 -22.59 6.08
N ARG A 242 -8.44 -22.30 6.51
CA ARG A 242 -9.28 -23.28 7.22
C ARG A 242 -9.71 -24.33 6.19
N PRO A 243 -10.07 -25.55 6.61
CA PRO A 243 -10.50 -26.58 5.67
C PRO A 243 -11.61 -26.12 4.72
N ARG A 244 -12.56 -25.29 5.19
CA ARG A 244 -13.63 -24.71 4.35
C ARG A 244 -13.12 -23.66 3.37
N GLU A 245 -12.32 -22.71 3.83
CA GLU A 245 -11.71 -21.65 3.00
C GLU A 245 -10.79 -22.27 1.93
N ARG A 246 -9.97 -23.25 2.32
CA ARG A 246 -9.07 -23.96 1.41
C ARG A 246 -9.83 -24.70 0.33
N ARG A 247 -10.88 -25.45 0.67
CA ARG A 247 -11.73 -26.11 -0.33
C ARG A 247 -12.37 -25.10 -1.27
N ALA A 248 -12.92 -24.01 -0.73
CA ALA A 248 -13.52 -22.96 -1.55
C ALA A 248 -12.49 -22.31 -2.51
N PHE A 249 -11.27 -22.08 -2.02
CA PHE A 249 -10.15 -21.58 -2.83
C PHE A 249 -9.77 -22.57 -3.94
N GLN A 250 -9.59 -23.85 -3.61
CA GLN A 250 -9.25 -24.90 -4.58
C GLN A 250 -10.36 -25.13 -5.62
N GLU A 251 -11.63 -25.09 -5.22
CA GLU A 251 -12.77 -25.17 -6.14
C GLU A 251 -12.80 -23.97 -7.11
N ALA A 252 -12.58 -22.76 -6.60
CA ALA A 252 -12.47 -21.56 -7.43
C ALA A 252 -11.30 -21.67 -8.43
N ALA A 253 -10.16 -22.19 -7.98
CA ALA A 253 -8.99 -22.48 -8.82
C ALA A 253 -9.25 -23.51 -9.91
N GLY A 254 -9.90 -24.62 -9.56
CA GLY A 254 -10.28 -25.65 -10.52
C GLY A 254 -11.23 -25.11 -11.60
N ASN A 255 -12.22 -24.32 -11.20
CA ASN A 255 -13.18 -23.70 -12.11
C ASN A 255 -12.53 -22.64 -13.02
N CYS A 256 -11.56 -21.87 -12.51
CA CYS A 256 -10.81 -20.89 -13.31
C CYS A 256 -9.95 -21.57 -14.39
N MET A 257 -9.29 -22.69 -14.05
CA MET A 257 -8.52 -23.49 -15.01
C MET A 257 -9.43 -24.13 -16.07
N GLN A 258 -10.62 -24.62 -15.70
CA GLN A 258 -11.60 -25.13 -16.66
C GLN A 258 -12.10 -24.03 -17.62
N ARG A 259 -12.41 -22.84 -17.13
CA ARG A 259 -12.82 -21.69 -17.98
C ARG A 259 -11.74 -21.21 -18.94
N LYS A 260 -10.46 -21.36 -18.59
CA LYS A 260 -9.34 -21.06 -19.50
C LYS A 260 -9.15 -22.13 -20.58
N LEU A 261 -9.67 -23.34 -20.35
CA LEU A 261 -9.66 -24.45 -21.31
C LEU A 261 -10.92 -24.49 -22.20
N GLU A 262 -11.99 -23.78 -21.82
CA GLU A 262 -13.17 -23.62 -22.66
C GLU A 262 -12.87 -22.68 -23.84
N PRO A 263 -13.22 -23.07 -25.08
CA PRO A 263 -13.06 -22.18 -26.23
C PRO A 263 -13.91 -20.91 -26.01
N PRO A 264 -13.40 -19.72 -26.41
CA PRO A 264 -14.12 -18.48 -26.20
C PRO A 264 -15.51 -18.56 -26.84
N LEU A 265 -16.55 -18.28 -26.04
CA LEU A 265 -17.92 -18.21 -26.53
C LEU A 265 -18.00 -17.26 -27.72
N SER A 266 -18.68 -17.70 -28.78
CA SER A 266 -18.83 -16.92 -30.00
C SER A 266 -19.55 -15.60 -29.66
N PRO A 267 -19.29 -14.51 -30.40
CA PRO A 267 -19.94 -13.22 -30.19
C PRO A 267 -21.48 -13.30 -30.13
N TYR A 268 -22.07 -14.30 -30.80
CA TYR A 268 -23.51 -14.52 -30.85
C TYR A 268 -24.11 -15.13 -29.57
N GLN A 269 -23.31 -15.77 -28.72
CA GLN A 269 -23.78 -16.34 -27.45
C GLN A 269 -23.74 -15.34 -26.29
N ARG A 270 -23.07 -14.19 -26.47
CA ARG A 270 -22.92 -13.15 -25.44
C ARG A 270 -24.05 -12.12 -25.42
N LEU A 271 -24.80 -12.00 -26.51
CA LEU A 271 -25.89 -11.04 -26.63
C LEU A 271 -27.22 -11.80 -26.53
N GLY A 272 -27.78 -11.84 -25.33
CA GLY A 272 -29.22 -12.06 -25.18
C GLY A 272 -30.01 -10.98 -25.93
N PRO A 273 -31.30 -11.19 -26.22
CA PRO A 273 -32.08 -10.31 -27.10
C PRO A 273 -32.08 -8.85 -26.60
N LEU A 274 -31.58 -7.96 -27.44
CA LEU A 274 -31.53 -6.51 -27.23
C LEU A 274 -32.93 -5.90 -27.40
N THR A 275 -33.58 -5.54 -26.30
CA THR A 275 -34.64 -4.51 -26.32
C THR A 275 -34.00 -3.14 -26.15
N VAL A 276 -34.06 -2.34 -27.20
CA VAL A 276 -33.54 -0.97 -27.25
C VAL A 276 -34.66 -0.01 -26.91
N GLU A 277 -34.57 0.68 -25.77
CA GLU A 277 -35.23 1.99 -25.59
C GLU A 277 -34.16 3.05 -25.32
N ARG A 278 -34.00 3.98 -26.26
CA ARG A 278 -33.16 5.17 -26.11
C ARG A 278 -33.96 6.23 -25.36
N ARG A 279 -33.36 6.83 -24.33
CA ARG A 279 -33.65 8.21 -23.92
C ARG A 279 -32.36 9.00 -23.91
N TYR A 280 -32.37 10.11 -24.64
CA TYR A 280 -31.30 11.09 -24.69
C TYR A 280 -31.57 12.12 -23.60
N ASP A 281 -30.61 12.33 -22.69
CA ASP A 281 -30.59 13.51 -21.82
C ASP A 281 -29.28 14.26 -22.03
N THR A 282 -29.42 15.53 -22.38
CA THR A 282 -28.35 16.54 -22.56
C THR A 282 -27.84 17.08 -21.22
N PRO A 283 -26.55 17.41 -21.07
CA PRO A 283 -26.00 17.94 -19.82
C PRO A 283 -26.10 19.47 -19.74
N THR A 284 -26.49 19.99 -18.57
CA THR A 284 -26.38 21.41 -18.20
C THR A 284 -25.14 21.69 -17.37
N ALA A 285 -24.53 22.85 -17.64
CA ALA A 285 -23.33 23.39 -17.00
C ALA A 285 -23.63 24.13 -15.67
N SER A 286 -22.56 24.42 -14.92
CA SER A 286 -22.44 25.12 -13.61
C SER A 286 -22.23 24.14 -12.45
N SER A 287 -21.20 24.21 -11.62
CA SER A 287 -20.53 25.39 -11.05
C SER A 287 -19.06 25.11 -10.67
N ILE A 288 -18.19 26.07 -10.97
CA ILE A 288 -16.82 26.14 -10.42
C ILE A 288 -16.90 26.98 -9.14
N ALA A 289 -16.73 26.34 -7.98
CA ALA A 289 -16.53 27.03 -6.71
C ALA A 289 -15.03 27.02 -6.38
N LYS A 290 -14.44 28.20 -6.30
CA LYS A 290 -13.09 28.43 -5.79
C LYS A 290 -13.05 28.10 -4.30
N GLY A 291 -12.48 26.95 -3.95
CA GLY A 291 -12.19 26.58 -2.57
C GLY A 291 -10.97 27.35 -2.08
N THR A 292 -11.15 28.11 -0.99
CA THR A 292 -10.05 28.66 -0.20
C THR A 292 -9.22 27.53 0.38
N GLN A 293 -7.94 27.50 0.02
CA GLN A 293 -6.95 26.54 0.49
C GLN A 293 -6.73 26.73 2.00
N LYS A 294 -7.18 25.75 2.81
CA LYS A 294 -6.74 25.63 4.20
C LYS A 294 -5.31 25.12 4.17
N PHE A 295 -4.40 25.80 4.85
CA PHE A 295 -3.08 25.25 5.15
C PHE A 295 -3.29 24.00 6.00
N LEU A 296 -2.95 22.84 5.43
CA LEU A 296 -2.93 21.57 6.15
C LEU A 296 -1.64 21.48 6.98
N PRO A 297 -1.68 20.82 8.16
CA PRO A 297 -0.52 20.72 9.03
C PRO A 297 0.64 20.04 8.30
N GLY A 298 1.82 20.66 8.34
CA GLY A 298 3.04 20.03 7.84
C GLY A 298 3.52 18.91 8.77
N TRP A 299 4.52 18.13 8.36
CA TRP A 299 5.09 17.05 9.18
C TRP A 299 5.54 17.60 10.54
N LYS A 300 5.98 18.86 10.59
CA LYS A 300 6.33 19.57 11.82
C LYS A 300 5.11 19.75 12.72
N ASP A 301 3.96 20.15 12.20
CA ASP A 301 2.74 20.31 12.99
C ASP A 301 2.22 18.97 13.53
N ILE A 302 2.38 17.89 12.76
CA ILE A 302 1.97 16.53 13.16
C ILE A 302 2.95 15.94 14.19
N MET A 303 4.25 16.20 14.04
CA MET A 303 5.30 15.67 14.91
C MET A 303 5.59 16.54 16.15
N HIS A 304 5.22 17.83 16.16
CA HIS A 304 5.44 18.78 17.26
C HIS A 304 4.14 19.21 17.98
N ALA A 305 2.99 18.59 17.70
CA ALA A 305 1.67 18.93 18.27
C ALA A 305 1.53 18.92 19.82
N LYS A 306 2.60 18.77 20.62
CA LYS A 306 2.54 18.79 22.09
C LYS A 306 3.46 19.80 22.79
N ASP A 307 4.29 20.57 22.08
CA ASP A 307 5.13 21.59 22.74
C ASP A 307 4.34 22.82 23.22
N ALA A 308 3.05 22.93 22.86
CA ALA A 308 2.20 24.07 23.24
C ALA A 308 1.32 23.86 24.50
N THR A 309 1.35 22.67 25.14
CA THR A 309 0.46 22.38 26.30
C THR A 309 1.17 22.26 27.65
N HIS A 310 2.45 22.61 27.75
CA HIS A 310 3.13 22.81 29.03
C HIS A 310 3.79 24.19 29.10
N LYS A 311 2.95 25.19 29.41
CA LYS A 311 3.32 26.36 30.21
C LYS A 311 2.31 26.52 31.33
#